data_AF-A0A7L8RZW6-F1
#
_entry.id   AF-A0A7L8RZW6-F1
#
_cell.length_a   1.000
_cell.length_b   1.000
_cell.length_c   1.000
_cell.angle_alpha   90.00
_cell.angle_beta   90.00
_cell.angle_gamma   90.00
#
_symmetry.space_group_name_H-M   'P 1'
#
loop_
_entity.id
_entity.type
_entity.pdbx_description
1 polymer ?
#
loop_
_entity_poly.entity_id
_entity_poly.type
_entity_poly.pdbx_seq_one_letter_code
_entity_poly.pdbx_strand_id
1 'polypeptide(L)'
;MGALAHRARGQKQKAAFDALSPHEQRQARQPGLILFSLFVVLALCLALGPVLAETVDVKYRGPVDLAKFDCTGELDSSVVKRVCYNQENSYLLIRLKGTWYHYCAIDRTTVDALLAASSKGSFYNQAIKDSATGGKFGCRGRPVPPL
;
A
#
# COMPACT_ATOMS: atom_id res chain seq x y z
N MET A 1 62.77 5.05 31.93
CA MET A 1 62.03 3.83 32.32
C MET A 1 60.64 3.88 31.67
N GLY A 2 60.38 3.13 30.59
CA GLY A 2 59.08 3.23 29.89
C GLY A 2 58.88 2.34 28.66
N ALA A 3 59.94 1.80 28.07
CA ALA A 3 59.85 1.01 26.83
C ALA A 3 59.45 -0.47 27.03
N LEU A 4 59.55 -1.01 28.25
CA LEU A 4 59.25 -2.43 28.53
C LEU A 4 57.77 -2.74 28.74
N ALA A 5 56.95 -1.76 29.14
CA ALA A 5 55.53 -1.97 29.46
C ALA A 5 54.61 -2.01 28.22
N HIS A 6 55.02 -1.41 27.10
CA HIS A 6 54.22 -1.41 25.86
C HIS A 6 54.33 -2.73 25.08
N ARG A 7 55.50 -3.41 25.13
CA ARG A 7 55.75 -4.64 24.35
C ARG A 7 54.94 -5.83 24.88
N ALA A 8 54.77 -5.93 26.20
CA ALA A 8 54.04 -7.01 26.84
C ALA A 8 52.51 -6.97 26.59
N ARG A 9 51.94 -5.76 26.45
CA ARG A 9 50.50 -5.59 26.18
C ARG A 9 50.11 -6.03 24.77
N GLY A 10 50.95 -5.73 23.78
CA GLY A 10 50.74 -6.12 22.38
C GLY A 10 50.84 -7.62 22.13
N GLN A 11 51.74 -8.34 22.83
CA GLN A 11 51.85 -9.80 22.71
C GLN A 11 50.64 -10.54 23.31
N LYS A 12 50.07 -10.05 24.42
CA LYS A 12 48.89 -10.65 25.03
C LYS A 12 47.64 -10.56 24.14
N GLN A 13 47.45 -9.44 23.45
CA GLN A 13 46.29 -9.25 22.56
C GLN A 13 46.37 -10.10 21.28
N LYS A 14 47.59 -10.29 20.74
CA LYS A 14 47.79 -11.13 19.55
C LYS A 14 47.53 -12.61 19.85
N ALA A 15 48.04 -13.11 20.98
CA ALA A 15 47.81 -14.50 21.40
C ALA A 15 46.32 -14.82 21.68
N ALA A 16 45.56 -13.85 22.19
CA ALA A 16 44.12 -14.02 22.40
C ALA A 16 43.31 -14.09 21.09
N PHE A 17 43.77 -13.39 20.04
CA PHE A 17 43.13 -13.42 18.73
C PHE A 17 43.45 -14.72 17.97
N ASP A 18 44.68 -15.22 18.09
CA ASP A 18 45.14 -16.48 17.46
C ASP A 18 44.53 -17.75 18.13
N ALA A 19 43.93 -17.61 19.32
CA ALA A 19 43.25 -18.69 20.04
C ALA A 19 41.76 -18.88 19.64
N LEU A 20 41.20 -17.97 18.83
CA LEU A 20 39.84 -18.09 18.29
C LEU A 20 39.83 -18.96 17.02
N SER A 21 38.75 -19.73 16.83
CA SER A 21 38.60 -20.62 15.67
C SER A 21 38.60 -19.82 14.34
N PRO A 22 39.13 -20.36 13.22
CA PRO A 22 39.22 -19.63 11.94
C PRO A 22 37.87 -19.10 11.40
N HIS A 23 36.75 -19.69 11.84
CA HIS A 23 35.40 -19.26 11.51
C HIS A 23 35.00 -17.96 12.25
N GLU A 24 35.40 -17.82 13.52
CA GLU A 24 35.13 -16.62 14.33
C GLU A 24 35.99 -15.42 13.90
N GLN A 25 37.22 -15.68 13.45
CA GLN A 25 38.08 -14.63 12.87
C GLN A 25 37.55 -14.07 11.54
N ARG A 26 36.81 -14.86 10.74
CA ARG A 26 36.15 -14.38 9.51
C ARG A 26 34.97 -13.45 9.84
N GLN A 27 34.28 -13.71 10.94
CA GLN A 27 33.09 -12.96 11.36
C GLN A 27 33.44 -11.55 11.87
N ALA A 28 34.61 -11.38 12.50
CA ALA A 28 35.11 -10.08 12.93
C ALA A 28 35.69 -9.20 11.80
N ARG A 29 35.90 -9.75 10.60
CA ARG A 29 36.59 -9.07 9.47
C ARG A 29 35.66 -8.42 8.45
N GLN A 30 34.33 -8.50 8.63
CA GLN A 30 33.36 -8.03 7.64
C GLN A 30 32.35 -6.99 8.18
N PRO A 31 32.80 -5.86 8.75
CA PRO A 31 31.88 -4.78 9.14
C PRO A 31 31.13 -4.18 7.94
N GLY A 32 31.73 -4.24 6.74
CA GLY A 32 31.11 -3.73 5.50
C GLY A 32 29.89 -4.50 5.03
N LEU A 33 29.85 -5.83 5.23
CA LEU A 33 28.74 -6.67 4.75
C LEU A 33 27.48 -6.50 5.60
N ILE A 34 27.66 -6.29 6.91
CA ILE A 34 26.56 -6.02 7.84
C ILE A 34 25.98 -4.62 7.60
N LEU A 35 26.84 -3.60 7.44
CA LEU A 35 26.37 -2.25 7.10
C LEU A 35 25.65 -2.23 5.75
N PHE A 36 26.19 -2.89 4.72
CA PHE A 36 25.56 -2.94 3.41
C PHE A 36 24.19 -3.62 3.47
N SER A 37 24.08 -4.75 4.19
CA SER A 37 22.80 -5.42 4.42
C SER A 37 21.78 -4.53 5.13
N LEU A 38 22.20 -3.77 6.16
CA LEU A 38 21.34 -2.80 6.85
C LEU A 38 20.85 -1.68 5.92
N PHE A 39 21.73 -1.16 5.06
CA PHE A 39 21.36 -0.14 4.06
C PHE A 39 20.37 -0.68 3.03
N VAL A 40 20.56 -1.91 2.54
CA VAL A 40 19.65 -2.55 1.59
C VAL A 40 18.27 -2.80 2.21
N VAL A 41 18.23 -3.30 3.46
CA VAL A 41 16.96 -3.50 4.18
C VAL A 41 16.25 -2.18 4.44
N LEU A 42 16.97 -1.14 4.85
CA LEU A 42 16.39 0.18 5.07
C LEU A 42 15.82 0.79 3.78
N ALA A 43 16.55 0.67 2.67
CA ALA A 43 16.07 1.13 1.36
C ALA A 43 14.82 0.36 0.91
N LEU A 44 14.77 -0.95 1.15
CA LEU A 44 13.59 -1.77 0.83
C LEU A 44 12.38 -1.39 1.69
N CYS A 45 12.57 -1.17 2.99
CA CYS A 45 11.50 -0.73 3.89
C CYS A 45 10.94 0.65 3.50
N LEU A 46 11.78 1.56 3.02
CA LEU A 46 11.34 2.87 2.52
C LEU A 46 10.59 2.78 1.18
N ALA A 47 10.86 1.76 0.37
CA ALA A 47 10.13 1.51 -0.88
C ALA A 47 8.73 0.93 -0.65
N LEU A 48 8.49 0.30 0.51
CA LEU A 48 7.18 -0.18 0.92
C LEU A 48 6.38 0.99 1.52
N GLY A 49 5.52 1.61 0.71
CA GLY A 49 4.63 2.68 1.16
C GLY A 49 3.62 2.22 2.23
N PRO A 50 3.02 3.15 2.99
CA PRO A 50 2.05 2.81 4.02
C PRO A 50 0.80 2.14 3.40
N VAL A 51 0.51 0.92 3.86
CA VAL A 51 -0.77 0.24 3.56
C VAL A 51 -1.78 0.70 4.61
N LEU A 52 -2.66 1.62 4.23
CA LEU A 52 -3.83 1.96 5.05
C LEU A 52 -4.88 0.89 4.84
N ALA A 53 -5.02 0.00 5.83
CA ALA A 53 -6.20 -0.85 5.94
C ALA A 53 -7.40 0.05 6.30
N GLU A 54 -8.23 0.37 5.31
CA GLU A 54 -9.42 1.19 5.46
C GLU A 54 -10.64 0.35 5.11
N THR A 55 -11.57 0.21 6.04
CA THR A 55 -12.86 -0.45 5.82
C THR A 55 -13.97 0.57 5.79
N VAL A 56 -14.84 0.50 4.77
CA VAL A 56 -15.98 1.42 4.61
C VAL A 56 -17.30 0.68 4.63
N ASP A 57 -18.33 1.27 5.23
CA ASP A 57 -19.69 0.71 5.20
C ASP A 57 -20.40 1.10 3.90
N VAL A 58 -20.63 0.13 3.02
CA VAL A 58 -21.23 0.30 1.71
C VAL A 58 -22.73 0.02 1.79
N LYS A 59 -23.53 1.00 1.37
CA LYS A 59 -24.99 0.90 1.39
C LYS A 59 -25.47 -0.31 0.61
N TYR A 60 -26.36 -1.10 1.22
CA TYR A 60 -26.92 -2.34 0.68
C TYR A 60 -25.93 -3.51 0.50
N ARG A 61 -24.70 -3.39 1.03
CA ARG A 61 -23.69 -4.46 1.00
C ARG A 61 -23.04 -4.73 2.36
N GLY A 62 -22.87 -3.70 3.20
CA GLY A 62 -22.15 -3.78 4.48
C GLY A 62 -20.67 -3.39 4.36
N PRO A 63 -19.82 -3.79 5.32
CA PRO A 63 -18.42 -3.39 5.38
C PRO A 63 -17.61 -3.99 4.22
N VAL A 64 -16.72 -3.18 3.65
CA VAL A 64 -15.80 -3.56 2.58
C VAL A 64 -14.41 -3.00 2.87
N ASP A 65 -13.40 -3.86 2.82
CA ASP A 65 -11.99 -3.48 2.91
C ASP A 65 -11.50 -2.89 1.57
N LEU A 66 -10.87 -1.72 1.64
CA LEU A 66 -10.34 -0.98 0.50
C LEU A 66 -8.95 -1.45 0.06
N ALA A 67 -8.31 -2.40 0.76
CA ALA A 67 -6.95 -2.86 0.45
C ALA A 67 -6.75 -3.36 -0.99
N LYS A 68 -7.82 -3.82 -1.65
CA LYS A 68 -7.81 -4.28 -3.05
C LYS A 68 -8.30 -3.24 -4.06
N PHE A 69 -8.44 -1.98 -3.66
CA PHE A 69 -8.97 -0.92 -4.52
C PHE A 69 -7.93 0.17 -4.78
N ASP A 70 -7.89 0.62 -6.02
CA ASP A 70 -7.22 1.86 -6.38
C ASP A 70 -8.13 3.03 -6.03
N CYS A 71 -7.83 3.69 -4.92
CA CYS A 71 -8.62 4.78 -4.38
C CYS A 71 -8.02 6.15 -4.72
N THR A 72 -8.90 7.09 -5.09
CA THR A 72 -8.56 8.51 -5.08
C THR A 72 -8.42 9.02 -3.64
N GLY A 73 -7.77 10.17 -3.49
CA GLY A 73 -7.98 11.04 -2.32
C GLY A 73 -9.38 11.66 -2.32
N GLU A 74 -9.59 12.64 -1.45
CA GLU A 74 -10.81 13.45 -1.46
C GLU A 74 -10.87 14.31 -2.73
N LEU A 75 -11.98 14.23 -3.44
CA LEU A 75 -12.22 14.96 -4.68
C LEU A 75 -12.95 16.27 -4.40
N ASP A 76 -12.56 17.33 -5.11
CA ASP A 76 -13.28 18.61 -5.10
C ASP A 76 -14.58 18.52 -5.93
N SER A 77 -15.58 17.87 -5.37
CA SER A 77 -16.93 17.81 -5.90
C SER A 77 -17.93 17.89 -4.76
N SER A 78 -19.06 18.57 -4.97
CA SER A 78 -20.15 18.61 -3.97
C SER A 78 -20.91 17.27 -3.87
N VAL A 79 -20.77 16.38 -4.86
CA VAL A 79 -21.49 15.11 -4.95
C VAL A 79 -20.55 13.93 -4.82
N VAL A 80 -19.54 13.82 -5.67
CA VAL A 80 -18.64 12.65 -5.72
C VAL A 80 -17.39 12.92 -4.91
N LYS A 81 -17.34 12.43 -3.68
CA LYS A 81 -16.26 12.74 -2.73
C LYS A 81 -15.03 11.86 -2.88
N ARG A 82 -15.21 10.58 -3.20
CA ARG A 82 -14.11 9.64 -3.37
C ARG A 82 -14.52 8.49 -4.28
N VAL A 83 -13.58 7.98 -5.04
CA VAL A 83 -13.74 6.85 -5.95
C VAL A 83 -12.69 5.82 -5.63
N CYS A 84 -13.10 4.55 -5.51
CA CYS A 84 -12.23 3.41 -5.32
C CYS A 84 -12.61 2.35 -6.35
N TYR A 85 -11.67 1.96 -7.20
CA TYR A 85 -11.92 1.02 -8.29
C TYR A 85 -11.08 -0.24 -8.13
N ASN A 86 -11.73 -1.40 -8.22
CA ASN A 86 -11.07 -2.68 -8.36
C ASN A 86 -11.21 -3.12 -9.81
N GLN A 87 -10.11 -3.07 -10.55
CA GLN A 87 -10.08 -3.37 -11.98
C GLN A 87 -10.30 -4.87 -12.26
N GLU A 88 -9.74 -5.74 -11.44
CA GLU A 88 -9.87 -7.20 -11.59
C GLU A 88 -11.34 -7.64 -11.62
N ASN A 89 -12.19 -6.97 -10.84
CA ASN A 89 -13.60 -7.31 -10.71
C ASN A 89 -14.55 -6.32 -11.39
N SER A 90 -14.03 -5.30 -12.09
CA SER A 90 -14.84 -4.21 -12.67
C SER A 90 -15.83 -3.63 -11.66
N TYR A 91 -15.32 -3.34 -10.46
CA TYR A 91 -16.12 -3.03 -9.29
C TYR A 91 -15.75 -1.66 -8.74
N LEU A 92 -16.74 -0.77 -8.68
CA LEU A 92 -16.59 0.61 -8.23
C LEU A 92 -17.25 0.77 -6.86
N LEU A 93 -16.49 1.31 -5.92
CA LEU A 93 -17.01 1.95 -4.73
C LEU A 93 -16.92 3.46 -4.89
N ILE A 94 -18.00 4.15 -4.59
CA ILE A 94 -18.09 5.60 -4.75
C ILE A 94 -18.74 6.22 -3.52
N ARG A 95 -18.05 7.21 -2.93
CA ARG A 95 -18.58 8.00 -1.82
C ARG A 95 -19.34 9.19 -2.36
N LEU A 96 -20.67 9.15 -2.24
CA LEU A 96 -21.55 10.22 -2.65
C LEU A 96 -21.94 11.04 -1.42
N LYS A 97 -21.43 12.28 -1.34
CA LYS A 97 -21.52 13.16 -0.17
C LYS A 97 -20.91 12.48 1.07
N GLY A 98 -21.69 11.67 1.79
CA GLY A 98 -21.23 10.92 2.96
C GLY A 98 -21.56 9.42 2.92
N THR A 99 -22.16 8.91 1.84
CA THR A 99 -22.60 7.52 1.77
C THR A 99 -21.85 6.78 0.68
N TRP A 100 -21.32 5.61 1.03
CA TRP A 100 -20.69 4.72 0.06
C TRP A 100 -21.72 3.88 -0.67
N TYR A 101 -21.58 3.81 -1.99
CA TYR A 101 -22.37 2.96 -2.89
C TYR A 101 -21.43 2.08 -3.69
N HIS A 102 -21.98 0.98 -4.20
CA HIS A 102 -21.27 0.10 -5.11
C HIS A 102 -21.92 0.00 -6.49
N TYR A 103 -21.09 -0.25 -7.49
CA TYR A 103 -21.50 -0.55 -8.84
C TYR A 103 -20.69 -1.74 -9.38
N CYS A 104 -21.40 -2.66 -10.00
CA CYS A 104 -20.86 -3.90 -10.55
C CYS A 104 -20.79 -3.82 -12.07
N ALA A 105 -19.79 -4.48 -12.66
CA ALA A 105 -19.57 -4.53 -14.10
C ALA A 105 -19.47 -3.15 -14.76
N ILE A 106 -18.82 -2.21 -14.06
CA ILE A 106 -18.48 -0.90 -14.62
C ILE A 106 -17.05 -0.94 -15.14
N ASP A 107 -16.91 -0.56 -16.40
CA ASP A 107 -15.63 -0.61 -17.10
C ASP A 107 -14.71 0.55 -16.68
N ARG A 108 -13.41 0.33 -16.85
CA ARG A 108 -12.37 1.30 -16.50
C ARG A 108 -12.55 2.63 -17.24
N THR A 109 -12.99 2.61 -18.50
CA THR A 109 -13.14 3.83 -19.30
C THR A 109 -14.23 4.75 -18.76
N THR A 110 -15.34 4.19 -18.26
CA THR A 110 -16.38 4.95 -17.57
C THR A 110 -15.87 5.58 -16.28
N VAL A 111 -15.04 4.87 -15.51
CA VAL A 111 -14.42 5.40 -14.28
C VAL A 111 -13.43 6.52 -14.61
N ASP A 112 -12.57 6.35 -15.61
CA ASP A 112 -11.62 7.38 -16.04
C ASP A 112 -12.36 8.63 -16.55
N ALA A 113 -13.45 8.46 -17.29
CA ALA A 113 -14.30 9.57 -17.75
C ALA A 113 -14.97 10.32 -16.57
N LEU A 114 -15.43 9.60 -15.53
CA LEU A 114 -15.92 10.23 -14.29
C LEU A 114 -14.84 11.07 -13.62
N LEU A 115 -13.61 10.54 -13.54
CA LEU A 115 -12.48 11.23 -12.90
C LEU A 115 -12.00 12.43 -13.73
N ALA A 116 -12.08 12.39 -15.05
CA ALA A 116 -11.74 13.50 -15.94
C ALA A 116 -12.85 14.55 -16.10
N ALA A 117 -14.10 14.23 -15.74
CA ALA A 117 -15.21 15.14 -15.91
C ALA A 117 -15.05 16.46 -15.14
N SER A 118 -15.37 17.58 -15.81
CA SER A 118 -15.41 18.93 -15.23
C SER A 118 -16.41 19.03 -14.08
N SER A 119 -17.51 18.29 -14.14
CA SER A 119 -18.46 18.11 -13.04
C SER A 119 -18.75 16.63 -12.82
N LYS A 120 -18.06 16.05 -11.82
CA LYS A 120 -18.19 14.62 -11.46
C LYS A 120 -19.62 14.26 -11.05
N GLY A 121 -20.31 15.16 -10.36
CA GLY A 121 -21.71 14.98 -9.98
C GLY A 121 -22.65 14.94 -11.19
N SER A 122 -22.42 15.82 -12.18
CA SER A 122 -23.21 15.83 -13.42
C SER A 122 -22.98 14.55 -14.23
N PHE A 123 -21.71 14.14 -14.40
CA PHE A 123 -21.36 12.89 -15.07
C PHE A 123 -21.98 11.68 -14.36
N TYR A 124 -21.85 11.59 -13.04
CA TYR A 124 -22.46 10.52 -12.26
C TYR A 124 -23.97 10.40 -12.50
N ASN A 125 -24.69 11.53 -12.44
CA ASN A 125 -26.14 11.54 -12.63
C ASN A 125 -26.57 11.10 -14.04
N GLN A 126 -25.79 11.43 -15.07
CA GLN A 126 -26.12 11.14 -16.46
C GLN A 126 -25.67 9.74 -16.91
N ALA A 127 -24.47 9.31 -16.48
CA ALA A 127 -23.81 8.14 -17.05
C ALA A 127 -23.83 6.90 -16.13
N ILE A 128 -23.93 7.08 -14.81
CA ILE A 128 -23.76 5.99 -13.82
C ILE A 128 -25.05 5.68 -13.09
N LYS A 129 -25.77 6.71 -12.63
CA LYS A 129 -26.93 6.60 -11.73
C LYS A 129 -28.14 5.84 -12.32
N ASP A 130 -28.15 5.55 -13.62
CA ASP A 130 -29.39 5.46 -14.40
C ASP A 130 -30.45 4.42 -13.93
N SER A 131 -31.57 4.95 -13.40
CA SER A 131 -32.87 4.33 -13.10
C SER A 131 -33.10 3.54 -11.78
N ALA A 132 -34.36 3.62 -11.32
CA ALA A 132 -34.88 3.24 -10.00
C ALA A 132 -34.75 1.75 -9.62
N THR A 133 -34.29 0.91 -10.54
CA THR A 133 -34.10 -0.53 -10.34
C THR A 133 -32.64 -0.94 -10.15
N GLY A 134 -31.69 0.00 -10.23
CA GLY A 134 -30.30 -0.23 -9.81
C GLY A 134 -29.20 0.46 -10.60
N GLY A 135 -29.49 1.30 -11.62
CA GLY A 135 -28.41 1.77 -12.49
C GLY A 135 -28.10 0.78 -13.62
N LYS A 136 -27.56 1.26 -14.75
CA LYS A 136 -26.86 0.42 -15.76
C LYS A 136 -25.81 -0.51 -15.14
N PHE A 137 -25.22 -0.06 -14.02
CA PHE A 137 -24.14 -0.75 -13.31
C PHE A 137 -24.58 -1.31 -11.94
N GLY A 138 -25.88 -1.52 -11.75
CA GLY A 138 -26.40 -2.08 -10.50
C GLY A 138 -25.86 -3.48 -10.22
N CYS A 139 -25.60 -3.76 -8.94
CA CYS A 139 -25.21 -5.09 -8.48
C CYS A 139 -26.40 -6.05 -8.32
N ARG A 140 -27.64 -5.61 -8.59
CA ARG A 140 -28.83 -6.46 -8.49
C ARG A 140 -28.80 -7.53 -9.57
N GLY A 141 -28.91 -8.80 -9.18
CA GLY A 141 -28.87 -9.93 -10.11
C GLY A 141 -27.48 -10.24 -10.67
N ARG A 142 -26.42 -9.62 -10.13
CA ARG A 142 -25.03 -9.90 -10.48
C ARG A 142 -24.27 -10.37 -9.23
N PRO A 143 -23.31 -11.31 -9.35
CA PRO A 143 -22.46 -11.68 -8.23
C PRO A 143 -21.68 -10.45 -7.76
N VAL A 144 -21.79 -10.11 -6.47
CA VAL A 144 -20.89 -9.14 -5.87
C VAL A 144 -19.56 -9.85 -5.58
N PRO A 145 -18.41 -9.30 -5.99
CA PRO A 145 -17.12 -9.94 -5.79
C PRO A 145 -16.84 -10.23 -4.30
N PRO A 146 -16.24 -11.39 -3.96
CA PRO A 146 -15.63 -11.61 -2.66
C PRO A 146 -14.33 -10.79 -2.60
N LEU A 147 -14.32 -9.77 -1.75
CA LEU A 147 -13.19 -8.85 -1.56
C LEU A 147 -12.37 -9.28 -0.37
#